data_AF-A0A1A8LKY6-F1
#
_entry.id   AF-A0A1A8LKY6-F1
#
_cell.length_a   1.000
_cell.length_b   1.000
_cell.length_c   1.000
_cell.angle_alpha   90.00
_cell.angle_beta   90.00
_cell.angle_gamma   90.00
#
_symmetry.space_group_name_H-M   'P 1'
#
loop_
_entity.id
_entity.type
_entity.pdbx_description
1 polymer ?
#
loop_
_entity_poly.entity_id
_entity_poly.type
_entity_poly.pdbx_seq_one_letter_code
_entity_poly.pdbx_strand_id
1 'polypeptide(L)' 'HYFNTKLSSTYRSSSRPVGVKYTQGNWEGELGIDVVSIPKGPDGTIIINIAAILSSDGFFLPGINWQGILG' A
#
# COMPACT_ATOMS: atom_id res chain seq x y z
N HIS A 1 -9.15 8.77 -0.80
CA HIS A 1 -9.36 7.34 -1.05
C HIS A 1 -8.25 6.55 -0.38
N TYR A 2 -8.49 5.30 0.02
CA TYR A 2 -7.48 4.41 0.61
C TYR A 2 -7.84 2.94 0.33
N PHE A 3 -6.87 2.03 0.48
CA PHE A 3 -7.12 0.60 0.36
C PHE A 3 -7.73 0.03 1.64
N ASN A 4 -8.98 -0.45 1.57
CA ASN A 4 -9.65 -1.10 2.70
C ASN A 4 -9.50 -2.62 2.60
N THR A 5 -8.58 -3.18 3.39
CA THR A 5 -8.26 -4.61 3.41
C THR A 5 -9.47 -5.51 3.68
N LYS A 6 -10.47 -5.02 4.43
CA LYS A 6 -11.69 -5.78 4.76
C LYS A 6 -12.64 -5.97 3.58
N LEU A 7 -12.50 -5.17 2.52
CA LEU A 7 -13.33 -5.26 1.33
C LEU A 7 -12.73 -6.15 0.22
N SER A 8 -11.45 -6.50 0.34
CA SER A 8 -10.79 -7.41 -0.58
C SER A 8 -10.98 -8.86 -0.12
N SER A 9 -11.59 -9.69 -0.96
CA SER A 9 -11.73 -11.12 -0.69
C SER A 9 -10.44 -11.91 -0.96
N THR A 10 -9.47 -11.29 -1.64
CA THR A 10 -8.18 -11.90 -1.99
C THR A 10 -7.04 -11.45 -1.07
N TYR A 11 -7.25 -10.40 -0.27
CA TYR A 11 -6.26 -9.92 0.69
C TYR A 11 -5.95 -10.98 1.76
N ARG A 12 -4.66 -11.19 2.00
CA ARG A 12 -4.15 -12.03 3.10
C ARG A 12 -3.17 -11.24 3.94
N SER A 13 -3.52 -10.96 5.18
CA SER A 13 -2.57 -10.35 6.13
C SER A 13 -1.43 -11.32 6.44
N SER A 14 -0.21 -10.78 6.52
CA SER A 14 0.96 -11.51 7.05
C SER A 14 1.14 -11.26 8.55
N SER A 15 0.27 -10.48 9.19
CA SER A 15 0.34 -10.07 10.62
C SER A 15 1.71 -9.53 11.04
N ARG A 16 2.44 -8.94 10.09
CA ARG A 16 3.80 -8.46 10.28
C ARG A 16 3.82 -6.94 10.14
N PRO A 17 4.08 -6.19 11.23
CA PRO A 17 4.23 -4.75 11.15
C PRO A 17 5.49 -4.39 10.35
N VAL A 18 5.42 -3.27 9.64
CA VAL A 18 6.53 -2.70 8.87
C VAL A 18 6.47 -1.18 8.96
N GLY A 19 7.64 -0.54 9.01
CA GLY A 19 7.75 0.90 9.00
C GLY A 19 8.94 1.34 8.17
N VAL A 20 8.77 2.43 7.42
CA VAL A 20 9.80 2.99 6.54
C VAL A 20 9.96 4.46 6.85
N LYS A 21 11.22 4.88 6.97
CA LYS A 21 11.62 6.27 7.17
C LYS A 21 12.34 6.77 5.93
N TYR A 22 11.96 7.94 5.45
CA TYR A 22 12.66 8.67 4.39
C TYR A 22 13.42 9.86 4.98
N THR A 23 14.19 10.54 4.14
CA THR A 23 14.81 11.82 4.51
C THR A 23 13.77 12.86 4.94
N GLN A 24 12.58 12.81 4.33
CA GLN A 24 11.42 13.62 4.71
C GLN A 24 10.21 12.70 4.87
N GLY A 25 9.74 12.56 6.12
CA GLY A 25 8.56 11.77 6.46
C GLY A 25 8.82 10.29 6.70
N ASN A 26 7.76 9.60 7.12
CA ASN A 26 7.73 8.19 7.45
C ASN A 26 6.31 7.63 7.30
N TRP A 27 6.23 6.31 7.25
CA TRP A 27 4.96 5.58 7.37
C TRP A 27 5.15 4.26 8.12
N GLU A 28 4.08 3.82 8.77
CA GLU A 28 3.97 2.51 9.42
C GLU A 28 2.70 1.80 8.94
N GLY A 29 2.76 0.48 8.87
CA GLY A 29 1.68 -0.34 8.37
C GLY A 29 1.87 -1.81 8.62
N GLU A 30 1.04 -2.61 7.96
CA GLU A 30 1.09 -4.07 8.03
C GLU A 30 1.36 -4.67 6.66
N LEU A 31 2.21 -5.69 6.62
CA LEU A 31 2.43 -6.47 5.42
C LEU A 31 1.26 -7.43 5.16
N GLY A 32 0.88 -7.52 3.90
CA GLY A 32 -0.06 -8.49 3.39
C GLY A 32 0.25 -8.84 1.94
N ILE A 33 -0.58 -9.70 1.38
CA ILE A 33 -0.50 -10.13 -0.01
C ILE A 33 -1.88 -9.89 -0.63
N ASP A 34 -1.93 -9.36 -1.85
CA ASP A 34 -3.17 -9.24 -2.61
C ASP A 34 -2.94 -9.35 -4.12
N VAL A 35 -4.04 -9.48 -4.86
CA VAL A 35 -4.10 -9.49 -6.31
C VAL A 35 -4.17 -8.05 -6.83
N VAL A 36 -3.21 -7.67 -7.67
CA VAL A 36 -3.10 -6.33 -8.26
C VAL A 36 -3.18 -6.41 -9.78
N SER A 37 -3.84 -5.43 -10.38
CA SER A 37 -3.83 -5.19 -11.84
C SER A 37 -3.42 -3.75 -12.11
N ILE A 38 -2.83 -3.51 -13.29
CA ILE A 38 -2.48 -2.18 -13.77
C ILE A 38 -3.31 -1.93 -15.03
N PRO A 39 -4.40 -1.14 -14.97
CA PRO A 39 -5.36 -1.00 -16.09
C PRO A 39 -4.76 -0.49 -17.40
N LYS A 40 -3.65 0.24 -17.33
CA LYS A 40 -2.87 0.71 -18.48
C LYS A 40 -1.44 0.15 -18.45
N GLY A 41 -1.31 -1.11 -18.05
CA GLY A 41 -0.05 -1.86 -17.97
C GLY A 41 -0.14 -3.20 -18.71
N PRO A 42 0.75 -4.16 -18.41
CA PRO A 42 0.65 -5.51 -18.96
C PRO A 42 -0.68 -6.17 -18.60
N ASP A 43 -1.23 -6.94 -19.55
CA ASP A 43 -2.49 -7.66 -19.33
C ASP A 43 -2.36 -8.68 -18.20
N GLY A 44 -3.37 -8.68 -17.32
CA GLY A 44 -3.53 -9.67 -16.26
C GLY A 44 -3.42 -9.11 -14.85
N THR A 45 -3.21 -10.04 -13.92
CA THR A 45 -3.14 -9.78 -12.49
C THR A 45 -1.91 -10.46 -11.89
N ILE A 46 -1.31 -9.81 -10.90
CA ILE A 46 -0.15 -10.33 -10.18
C ILE A 46 -0.46 -10.41 -8.69
N ILE A 47 0.01 -11.47 -8.04
CA ILE A 47 -0.04 -11.60 -6.58
C ILE A 47 1.25 -10.99 -6.04
N ILE A 48 1.13 -9.94 -5.22
CA ILE A 48 2.29 -9.20 -4.70
C ILE A 48 2.18 -8.94 -3.20
N ASN A 49 3.31 -8.68 -2.57
CA ASN A 49 3.34 -8.10 -1.22
C ASN A 49 2.87 -6.63 -1.29
N ILE A 50 2.06 -6.24 -0.31
CA ILE A 50 1.58 -4.87 -0.13
C ILE A 50 1.80 -4.50 1.34
N ALA A 51 2.24 -3.27 1.59
CA ALA A 51 2.20 -2.67 2.91
C ALA A 51 0.93 -1.80 3.03
N ALA A 52 -0.02 -2.22 3.85
CA ALA A 52 -1.18 -1.41 4.18
C ALA A 52 -0.77 -0.33 5.20
N ILE A 53 -0.56 0.90 4.74
CA ILE A 53 -0.18 2.03 5.59
C ILE A 53 -1.33 2.38 6.54
N LEU A 54 -1.07 2.36 7.84
CA LEU A 54 -2.03 2.65 8.91
C LEU A 54 -1.78 4.01 9.55
N SER A 55 -0.53 4.46 9.59
CA SER A 55 -0.13 5.77 10.09
C SER A 55 1.03 6.32 9.26
N SER A 56 1.14 7.64 9.18
CA SER A 56 2.25 8.31 8.50
C SER A 56 2.42 9.73 8.99
N ASP A 57 3.64 10.23 8.93
CA ASP A 57 3.96 11.63 9.17
C ASP A 57 4.82 12.16 8.01
N GLY A 58 4.44 13.30 7.44
CA GLY A 58 5.14 13.91 6.30
C GLY A 58 5.20 13.08 5.00
N PHE A 59 4.47 11.95 4.90
CA PHE A 59 4.45 11.11 3.70
C PHE A 59 3.40 11.57 2.68
N PHE A 60 2.14 11.72 3.12
CA PHE A 60 1.06 12.26 2.27
C PHE A 60 1.01 13.79 2.40
N LEU A 61 1.47 14.50 1.36
CA LEU A 61 1.50 15.96 1.33
C LEU A 61 0.17 16.57 0.82
N PRO A 62 -0.19 17.79 1.23
CA PRO A 62 -1.36 18.48 0.70
C PRO A 62 -1.28 18.64 -0.83
N GLY A 63 -2.38 18.35 -1.53
CA GLY A 63 -2.49 18.52 -2.99
C GLY A 63 -1.95 17.37 -3.83
N ILE A 64 -1.43 16.29 -3.23
CA ILE A 64 -1.07 15.08 -3.99
C ILE A 64 -2.31 14.31 -4.43
N ASN A 65 -2.22 13.69 -5.60
CA ASN A 65 -3.29 12.88 -6.17
C ASN A 65 -3.03 11.37 -6.10
N TRP A 66 -1.94 10.93 -5.49
CA TRP A 66 -1.61 9.52 -5.27
C TRP A 66 -1.93 9.09 -3.83
N GLN A 67 -2.22 7.81 -3.63
CA GLN A 67 -2.63 7.23 -2.33
C GLN A 67 -1.70 6.12 -1.83
N GLY A 68 -0.60 5.90 -2.54
CA GLY A 68 0.43 4.92 -2.18
C GLY A 68 1.65 5.09 -3.07
N ILE A 69 2.65 4.25 -2.83
CA ILE A 69 3.90 4.22 -3.58
C ILE A 69 4.15 2.80 -4.08
N LEU A 70 4.68 2.68 -5.29
CA LEU A 70 5.26 1.46 -5.83
C LEU A 70 6.77 1.71 -5.98
N GLY A 71 7.56 1.07 -5.12
CA GLY A 71 9.02 1.22 -5.06
C GLY A 71 9.77 0.10 -5.76
#